data_AF-A0A1E4EZ62-F1
#
_entry.id   AF-A0A1E4EZ62-F1
#
_cell.length_a   1.000
_cell.length_b   1.000
_cell.length_c   1.000
_cell.angle_alpha   90.00
_cell.angle_beta   90.00
_cell.angle_gamma   90.00
#
_symmetry.space_group_name_H-M   'P 1'
#
loop_
_entity.id
_entity.type
_entity.pdbx_description
1 polymer ?
#
loop_
_entity_poly.entity_id
_entity_poly.type
_entity_poly.pdbx_seq_one_letter_code
_entity_poly.pdbx_strand_id
1 'polypeptide(L)'
;MKVSCEGERAAELLALHQSSIYSRTDRLFAHLLLFEWLWSILFAALITPRTWAGAASEPHVHLLAAVILGGLISIFPVIMVHFHPGERQTRYGIACAQMLMSALLIHTSGGRIETHFHIFGSLAFLGFYRD
;
A
#
# COMPACT_ATOMS: atom_id res chain seq x y z
N MET A 1 25.33 -27.73 26.83
CA MET A 1 25.32 -28.08 25.39
C MET A 1 23.92 -28.37 24.85
N LYS A 2 23.08 -29.23 25.47
CA LYS A 2 21.69 -29.50 25.00
C LYS A 2 20.77 -28.26 24.92
N VAL A 3 20.88 -27.34 25.88
CA VAL A 3 20.05 -26.13 25.96
C VAL A 3 20.35 -25.10 24.85
N SER A 4 21.60 -25.00 24.33
CA SER A 4 21.87 -24.09 23.21
C SER A 4 21.30 -24.64 21.90
N CYS A 5 21.38 -25.95 21.67
CA CYS A 5 20.81 -26.60 20.49
C CYS A 5 19.28 -26.44 20.40
N GLU A 6 18.56 -26.51 21.54
CA GLU A 6 17.11 -26.24 21.59
C GLU A 6 16.78 -24.77 21.32
N GLY A 7 17.55 -23.84 21.89
CA GLY A 7 17.38 -22.40 21.66
C GLY A 7 17.68 -21.98 20.21
N GLU A 8 18.74 -22.52 19.63
CA GLU A 8 19.13 -22.30 18.22
C GLU A 8 18.03 -22.82 17.27
N ARG A 9 17.50 -24.01 17.54
CA ARG A 9 16.39 -24.58 16.73
C ARG A 9 15.09 -23.79 16.85
N ALA A 10 14.75 -23.30 18.05
CA ALA A 10 13.56 -22.47 18.24
C ALA A 10 13.69 -21.13 17.50
N ALA A 11 14.88 -20.51 17.52
CA ALA A 11 15.16 -19.28 16.77
C ALA A 11 15.08 -19.49 15.25
N GLU A 12 15.60 -20.60 14.75
CA GLU A 12 15.51 -20.97 13.33
C GLU A 12 14.05 -21.15 12.88
N LEU A 13 13.24 -21.88 13.65
CA LEU A 13 11.81 -22.06 13.36
C LEU A 13 11.05 -20.74 13.39
N LEU A 14 11.37 -19.84 14.33
CA LEU A 14 10.78 -18.51 14.40
C LEU A 14 11.14 -17.68 13.16
N ALA A 15 12.42 -17.68 12.75
CA ALA A 15 12.88 -16.95 11.58
C ALA A 15 12.21 -17.44 10.29
N LEU A 16 12.05 -18.76 10.13
CA LEU A 16 11.30 -19.35 9.02
C LEU A 16 9.83 -18.92 9.03
N HIS A 17 9.20 -18.90 10.21
CA HIS A 17 7.82 -18.47 10.35
C HIS A 17 7.64 -16.98 10.03
N GLN A 18 8.53 -16.12 10.53
CA GLN A 18 8.54 -14.68 10.24
C GLN A 18 8.70 -14.41 8.74
N SER A 19 9.65 -15.07 8.08
CA SER A 19 9.84 -14.94 6.62
C SER A 19 8.59 -15.31 5.82
N SER A 20 7.87 -16.36 6.24
CA SER A 20 6.60 -16.77 5.62
C SER A 20 5.51 -15.71 5.82
N ILE A 21 5.40 -15.12 7.02
CA ILE A 21 4.47 -14.01 7.29
C ILE A 21 4.80 -12.83 6.38
N TYR A 22 6.05 -12.39 6.34
CA TYR A 22 6.46 -11.24 5.52
C TYR A 22 6.11 -11.45 4.05
N SER A 23 6.49 -12.59 3.47
CA SER A 23 6.22 -12.88 2.05
C SER A 23 4.73 -13.00 1.73
N ARG A 24 3.91 -13.49 2.67
CA ARG A 24 2.45 -13.57 2.49
C ARG A 24 1.81 -12.19 2.57
N THR A 25 2.22 -11.38 3.55
CA THR A 25 1.74 -10.02 3.74
C THR A 25 2.13 -9.12 2.56
N ASP A 26 3.36 -9.25 2.04
CA ASP A 26 3.82 -8.58 0.82
C ASP A 26 2.89 -8.84 -0.36
N ARG A 27 2.54 -10.11 -0.61
CA ARG A 27 1.60 -10.49 -1.68
C ARG A 27 0.20 -9.93 -1.45
N LEU A 28 -0.29 -9.91 -0.21
CA LEU A 28 -1.58 -9.28 0.10
C LEU A 28 -1.55 -7.81 -0.28
N PHE A 29 -0.50 -7.08 0.10
CA PHE A 29 -0.34 -5.67 -0.23
C PHE A 29 -0.21 -5.41 -1.73
N ALA A 30 0.45 -6.29 -2.49
CA ALA A 30 0.51 -6.17 -3.94
C ALA A 30 -0.90 -6.17 -4.58
N HIS A 31 -1.78 -7.08 -4.14
CA HIS A 31 -3.17 -7.10 -4.62
C HIS A 31 -3.95 -5.88 -4.15
N LEU A 32 -3.76 -5.47 -2.90
CA LEU A 32 -4.44 -4.33 -2.30
C LEU A 32 -4.06 -3.01 -2.98
N LEU A 33 -2.78 -2.78 -3.27
CA LEU A 33 -2.29 -1.60 -4.01
C LEU A 33 -2.84 -1.53 -5.45
N LEU A 34 -2.99 -2.67 -6.12
CA LEU A 34 -3.63 -2.72 -7.44
C LEU A 34 -5.13 -2.39 -7.34
N PHE A 35 -5.80 -2.95 -6.34
CA PHE A 35 -7.21 -2.65 -6.09
C PHE A 35 -7.44 -1.17 -5.76
N GLU A 36 -6.64 -0.60 -4.86
CA GLU A 36 -6.67 0.81 -4.48
C GLU A 36 -6.41 1.73 -5.67
N TRP A 37 -5.49 1.35 -6.55
CA TRP A 37 -5.23 2.12 -7.77
C TRP A 37 -6.42 2.12 -8.73
N LEU A 38 -7.04 0.97 -8.98
CA LEU A 38 -8.26 0.91 -9.79
C LEU A 38 -9.39 1.72 -9.15
N TRP A 39 -9.49 1.65 -7.83
CA TRP A 39 -10.46 2.43 -7.06
C TRP A 39 -10.18 3.93 -7.15
N SER A 40 -8.93 4.36 -7.15
CA SER A 40 -8.55 5.78 -7.28
C SER A 40 -8.88 6.34 -8.67
N ILE A 41 -8.66 5.56 -9.73
CA ILE A 41 -9.08 5.90 -11.10
C ILE A 41 -10.61 6.05 -11.15
N LEU A 42 -11.34 5.10 -10.56
CA LEU A 42 -12.80 5.14 -10.51
C LEU A 42 -13.31 6.36 -9.73
N PHE A 43 -12.69 6.68 -8.58
CA PHE A 43 -13.01 7.86 -7.78
C PHE A 43 -12.76 9.16 -8.55
N ALA A 44 -11.63 9.28 -9.22
CA ALA A 44 -11.31 10.44 -10.06
C ALA A 44 -12.31 10.60 -11.22
N ALA A 45 -12.79 9.50 -11.81
CA ALA A 45 -13.77 9.55 -12.88
C ALA A 45 -15.19 9.91 -12.39
N LEU A 46 -15.61 9.40 -11.24
CA LEU A 46 -17.00 9.51 -10.77
C LEU A 46 -17.27 10.70 -9.83
N ILE A 47 -16.30 11.07 -8.99
CA ILE A 47 -16.50 12.01 -7.89
C ILE A 47 -15.94 13.40 -8.21
N THR A 48 -14.75 13.47 -8.80
CA THR A 48 -14.12 14.74 -9.19
C THR A 48 -15.02 15.66 -10.02
N PRO A 49 -15.85 15.18 -10.99
CA PRO A 49 -16.74 16.05 -11.75
C PRO A 49 -17.77 16.80 -10.90
N ARG A 50 -17.98 16.38 -9.63
CA ARG A 50 -19.01 16.89 -8.72
C ARG A 50 -18.45 17.58 -7.48
N THR A 51 -17.13 17.53 -7.26
CA THR A 51 -16.47 18.07 -6.06
C THR A 51 -15.54 19.23 -6.40
N TRP A 52 -16.10 20.41 -6.72
CA TRP A 52 -15.73 21.73 -6.18
C TRP A 52 -16.23 22.89 -7.07
N ALA A 53 -16.78 23.90 -6.40
CA ALA A 53 -17.05 25.22 -6.95
C ALA A 53 -15.72 25.99 -7.13
N GLY A 54 -15.48 26.59 -8.31
CA GLY A 54 -14.38 27.54 -8.52
C GLY A 54 -13.59 27.36 -9.82
N ALA A 55 -14.14 27.85 -10.93
CA ALA A 55 -13.49 28.38 -12.14
C ALA A 55 -12.39 27.60 -12.93
N ALA A 56 -11.84 26.45 -12.50
CA ALA A 56 -10.76 25.78 -13.26
C ALA A 56 -10.62 24.26 -13.05
N SER A 57 -11.64 23.55 -12.57
CA SER A 57 -11.56 22.09 -12.38
C SER A 57 -11.75 21.34 -13.70
N GLU A 58 -10.67 21.12 -14.44
CA GLU A 58 -10.70 20.18 -15.56
C GLU A 58 -10.59 18.73 -15.02
N PRO A 59 -11.60 17.88 -15.24
CA PRO A 59 -11.60 16.49 -14.75
C PRO A 59 -10.41 15.66 -15.28
N HIS A 60 -9.78 16.12 -16.36
CA HIS A 60 -8.60 15.52 -16.96
C HIS A 60 -7.39 15.50 -16.02
N VAL A 61 -7.19 16.52 -15.18
CA VAL A 61 -5.99 16.61 -14.33
C VAL A 61 -6.02 15.58 -13.21
N HIS A 62 -7.16 15.41 -12.52
CA HIS A 62 -7.29 14.43 -11.45
C HIS A 62 -7.27 12.99 -11.98
N LEU A 63 -7.87 12.74 -13.14
CA LEU A 63 -7.81 11.43 -13.79
C LEU A 63 -6.36 11.10 -14.21
N LEU A 64 -5.65 12.06 -14.80
CA LEU A 64 -4.25 11.90 -15.18
C LEU A 64 -3.37 11.63 -13.96
N ALA A 65 -3.58 12.36 -12.86
CA ALA A 65 -2.90 12.12 -11.60
C ALA A 65 -3.18 10.70 -11.07
N ALA A 66 -4.45 10.27 -11.04
CA ALA A 66 -4.82 8.93 -10.59
C ALA A 66 -4.18 7.81 -11.43
N VAL A 67 -4.13 7.98 -12.76
CA VAL A 67 -3.52 7.00 -13.66
C VAL A 67 -2.00 6.98 -13.52
N ILE A 68 -1.33 8.13 -13.66
CA ILE A 68 0.14 8.20 -13.70
C ILE A 68 0.74 8.03 -12.31
N LEU A 69 0.35 8.85 -11.33
CA LEU A 69 0.91 8.77 -9.98
C LEU A 69 0.45 7.49 -9.29
N GLY A 70 -0.83 7.13 -9.41
CA GLY A 70 -1.33 5.87 -8.85
C GLY A 70 -0.63 4.65 -9.46
N GLY A 71 -0.39 4.66 -10.78
CA GLY A 71 0.36 3.60 -11.45
C GLY A 71 1.79 3.52 -10.96
N LEU A 72 2.49 4.65 -10.84
CA LEU A 72 3.87 4.69 -10.33
C LEU A 72 3.96 4.20 -8.88
N ILE A 73 3.04 4.63 -8.03
CA ILE A 73 2.96 4.26 -6.61
C ILE A 73 2.68 2.76 -6.45
N SER A 74 1.82 2.16 -7.28
CA SER A 74 1.42 0.76 -7.15
C SER A 74 2.35 -0.22 -7.90
N ILE A 75 2.82 0.11 -9.10
CA ILE A 75 3.64 -0.82 -9.90
C ILE A 75 5.01 -1.06 -9.26
N PHE A 76 5.65 -0.01 -8.73
CA PHE A 76 6.97 -0.13 -8.10
C PHE A 76 7.02 -1.16 -6.95
N PRO A 77 6.19 -1.07 -5.90
CA PRO A 77 6.17 -2.09 -4.84
C PRO A 77 5.68 -3.45 -5.33
N VAL A 78 4.77 -3.54 -6.32
CA VAL A 78 4.35 -4.82 -6.91
C VAL A 78 5.55 -5.54 -7.56
N ILE A 79 6.40 -4.81 -8.27
CA ILE A 79 7.66 -5.32 -8.82
C ILE A 79 8.57 -5.80 -7.69
N MET A 80 8.74 -5.00 -6.62
CA MET A 80 9.56 -5.41 -5.47
C MET A 80 9.04 -6.70 -4.81
N VAL A 81 7.72 -6.85 -4.64
CA VAL A 81 7.10 -8.06 -4.09
C VAL A 81 7.35 -9.28 -4.97
N HIS A 82 7.39 -9.11 -6.30
CA HIS A 82 7.64 -10.21 -7.21
C HIS A 82 9.10 -10.70 -7.16
N PHE A 83 10.06 -9.78 -7.11
CA PHE A 83 11.49 -10.11 -7.16
C PHE A 83 12.13 -10.36 -5.79
N HIS A 84 11.67 -9.65 -4.75
CA HIS A 84 12.27 -9.63 -3.41
C HIS A 84 11.21 -9.79 -2.30
N PRO A 85 10.37 -10.84 -2.32
CA PRO A 85 9.37 -11.06 -1.29
C PRO A 85 10.00 -11.35 0.08
N GLY A 86 9.43 -10.79 1.12
CA GLY A 86 9.84 -10.96 2.52
C GLY A 86 10.99 -10.05 2.95
N GLU A 87 11.61 -9.31 2.03
CA GLU A 87 12.72 -8.41 2.34
C GLU A 87 12.26 -7.14 3.05
N ARG A 88 13.11 -6.61 3.93
CA ARG A 88 12.84 -5.38 4.68
C ARG A 88 12.63 -4.18 3.75
N GLN A 89 13.37 -4.11 2.63
CA GLN A 89 13.23 -3.03 1.65
C GLN A 89 11.84 -3.05 1.00
N THR A 90 11.33 -4.24 0.64
CA THR A 90 9.99 -4.43 0.08
C THR A 90 8.91 -3.95 1.05
N ARG A 91 9.03 -4.29 2.33
CA ARG A 91 8.08 -3.84 3.37
C ARG A 91 8.04 -2.33 3.52
N TYR A 92 9.20 -1.67 3.59
CA TYR A 92 9.26 -0.21 3.66
C TYR A 92 8.76 0.45 2.38
N GLY A 93 9.07 -0.12 1.22
CA GLY A 93 8.52 0.33 -0.06
C GLY A 93 6.99 0.28 -0.08
N ILE A 94 6.39 -0.81 0.41
CA ILE A 94 4.94 -0.95 0.57
C ILE A 94 4.37 0.07 1.54
N ALA A 95 5.00 0.27 2.70
CA ALA A 95 4.54 1.25 3.69
C ALA A 95 4.55 2.68 3.11
N CYS A 96 5.62 3.06 2.42
CA CYS A 96 5.69 4.34 1.71
C CYS A 96 4.62 4.44 0.62
N ALA A 97 4.43 3.39 -0.19
CA ALA A 97 3.42 3.37 -1.23
C ALA A 97 2.00 3.53 -0.68
N GLN A 98 1.68 2.89 0.46
CA GLN A 98 0.39 3.04 1.14
C GLN A 98 0.15 4.48 1.61
N MET A 99 1.17 5.17 2.13
CA MET A 99 1.04 6.56 2.54
C MET A 99 0.89 7.49 1.33
N LEU A 100 1.63 7.23 0.25
CA LEU A 100 1.48 7.99 -1.01
C LEU A 100 0.12 7.77 -1.66
N MET A 101 -0.40 6.54 -1.67
CA MET A 101 -1.75 6.22 -2.15
C MET A 101 -2.81 6.93 -1.32
N SER A 102 -2.66 6.96 0.01
CA SER A 102 -3.53 7.72 0.90
C SER A 102 -3.55 9.21 0.55
N ALA A 103 -2.37 9.81 0.34
CA ALA A 103 -2.25 11.21 -0.05
C ALA A 103 -2.91 11.48 -1.42
N LEU A 104 -2.71 10.58 -2.40
CA LEU A 104 -3.35 10.68 -3.71
C LEU A 104 -4.87 10.63 -3.60
N LEU A 105 -5.41 9.67 -2.86
CA LEU A 105 -6.87 9.53 -2.66
C LEU A 105 -7.48 10.77 -2.00
N ILE A 106 -6.83 11.30 -0.96
CA ILE A 106 -7.25 12.54 -0.29
C ILE A 106 -7.23 13.72 -1.27
N HIS A 107 -6.18 13.82 -2.09
CA HIS A 107 -6.08 14.89 -3.08
C HIS A 107 -7.16 14.78 -4.15
N THR A 108 -7.36 13.59 -4.73
CA THR A 108 -8.36 13.37 -5.80
C THR A 108 -9.80 13.47 -5.31
N SER A 109 -10.05 13.25 -4.02
CA SER A 109 -11.37 13.39 -3.42
C SER A 109 -11.73 14.83 -3.04
N GLY A 110 -10.79 15.78 -3.16
CA GLY A 110 -10.97 17.16 -2.72
C GLY A 110 -10.89 17.32 -1.19
N GLY A 111 -10.12 16.48 -0.50
CA GLY A 111 -9.86 16.60 0.93
C GLY A 111 -10.94 16.03 1.84
N ARG A 112 -11.76 15.10 1.35
CA ARG A 112 -12.87 14.51 2.11
C ARG A 112 -12.38 13.75 3.34
N ILE A 113 -13.04 13.95 4.48
CA ILE A 113 -12.68 13.29 5.75
C ILE A 113 -12.78 11.76 5.64
N GLU A 114 -13.70 11.25 4.82
CA GLU A 114 -13.90 9.82 4.59
C GLU A 114 -12.64 9.17 3.97
N THR A 115 -11.94 9.89 3.09
CA THR A 115 -10.69 9.38 2.47
C THR A 115 -9.49 9.37 3.40
N HIS A 116 -9.51 10.15 4.49
CA HIS A 116 -8.46 10.11 5.50
C HIS A 116 -8.46 8.79 6.29
N PHE A 117 -9.62 8.10 6.36
CA PHE A 117 -9.71 6.78 7.00
C PHE A 117 -8.82 5.73 6.33
N HIS A 118 -8.45 5.93 5.06
CA HIS A 118 -7.52 5.07 4.36
C HIS A 118 -6.19 4.90 5.14
N ILE A 119 -5.67 5.98 5.74
CA ILE A 119 -4.42 5.95 6.51
C ILE A 119 -4.52 4.95 7.67
N PHE A 120 -5.64 5.00 8.42
CA PHE A 120 -5.86 4.09 9.54
C PHE A 120 -6.03 2.64 9.07
N GLY A 121 -6.74 2.43 7.96
CA GLY A 121 -6.84 1.12 7.31
C GLY A 121 -5.45 0.58 6.94
N SER A 122 -4.69 1.33 6.15
CA SER A 122 -3.33 0.96 5.74
C SER A 122 -2.43 0.62 6.94
N LEU A 123 -2.45 1.40 8.02
CA LEU A 123 -1.67 1.12 9.22
C LEU A 123 -2.12 -0.17 9.92
N ALA A 124 -3.41 -0.45 10.01
CA ALA A 124 -3.92 -1.69 10.58
C ALA A 124 -3.45 -2.92 9.79
N PHE A 125 -3.48 -2.84 8.45
CA PHE A 125 -2.97 -3.90 7.59
C PHE A 125 -1.44 -4.01 7.65
N LEU A 126 -0.69 -2.89 7.77
CA LEU A 126 0.76 -2.90 7.92
C LEU A 126 1.18 -3.60 9.21
N GLY A 127 0.35 -3.53 10.25
CA GLY A 127 0.51 -4.33 11.47
C GLY A 127 0.55 -5.84 11.25
N PHE A 128 0.06 -6.36 10.12
CA PHE A 128 0.17 -7.80 9.79
C PHE A 128 1.59 -8.26 9.49
N TYR A 129 2.54 -7.34 9.23
CA TYR A 129 3.95 -7.71 9.22
C TYR A 129 4.43 -8.20 10.58
N ARG A 130 3.82 -7.73 11.68
CA ARG A 130 4.25 -8.06 13.05
C ARG A 130 5.74 -7.78 13.28
N ASP A 131 6.21 -6.71 12.65
CA ASP A 131 7.55 -6.13 12.86
C ASP A 131 7.68 -5.56 14.28
#